data_AF-A0A527GJG0-F1
#
_entry.id   AF-A0A527GJG0-F1
#
_cell.length_a   1.000
_cell.length_b   1.000
_cell.length_c   1.000
_cell.angle_alpha   90.00
_cell.angle_beta   90.00
_cell.angle_gamma   90.00
#
_symmetry.space_group_name_H-M   'P 1'
#
loop_
_entity.id
_entity.type
_entity.pdbx_description
1 polymer ?
#
loop_
_entity_poly.entity_id
_entity_poly.type
_entity_poly.pdbx_seq_one_letter_code
_entity_poly.pdbx_strand_id
1 'polypeptide(L)'
;LKDKKIGVAGGPLDKSWLLIQALTRRDLGVDLSAASDIVFGAPPLISEKAIQGELDAVLNFWHFCARLEANGFRRLIGVNDAAKALGALGPVSALGYVFHD
;
A
#
# COMPACT_ATOMS: atom_id res chain seq x y z
N LEU A 1 -9.64 4.96 -8.11
CA LEU A 1 -9.64 4.61 -6.67
C LEU A 1 -10.59 5.46 -5.83
N LYS A 2 -11.12 6.59 -6.34
CA LYS A 2 -12.28 7.24 -5.70
C LYS A 2 -13.46 6.26 -5.62
N ASP A 3 -14.19 6.30 -4.50
CA ASP A 3 -15.35 5.46 -4.21
C ASP A 3 -15.04 3.95 -4.25
N LYS A 4 -13.76 3.58 -4.11
CA LYS A 4 -13.30 2.20 -4.05
C LYS A 4 -13.02 1.79 -2.62
N LYS A 5 -13.18 0.49 -2.35
CA LYS A 5 -12.80 -0.10 -1.07
C LYS A 5 -11.35 -0.60 -1.13
N ILE A 6 -10.48 0.03 -0.34
CA ILE A 6 -9.04 -0.18 -0.38
C ILE A 6 -8.58 -0.85 0.91
N GLY A 7 -7.99 -2.04 0.78
CA GLY A 7 -7.35 -2.71 1.91
C GLY A 7 -5.91 -2.22 2.10
N VAL A 8 -5.55 -1.87 3.33
CA VAL A 8 -4.18 -1.48 3.69
C VAL A 8 -3.67 -2.43 4.75
N ALA A 9 -2.58 -3.13 4.43
CA ALA A 9 -1.88 -3.96 5.40
C ALA A 9 -1.21 -3.06 6.45
N GLY A 10 -1.49 -3.33 7.72
CA GLY A 10 -1.08 -2.48 8.84
C GLY A 10 -2.19 -1.54 9.28
N GLY A 11 -1.88 -0.25 9.44
CA GLY A 11 -2.79 0.75 10.00
C GLY A 11 -2.67 2.13 9.33
N PRO A 12 -3.39 3.14 9.84
CA PRO A 12 -3.41 4.49 9.24
C PRO A 12 -2.04 5.20 9.25
N LEU A 13 -1.11 4.75 10.09
CA LEU A 13 0.26 5.25 10.16
C LEU A 13 1.27 4.38 9.39
N ASP A 14 0.82 3.39 8.60
CA ASP A 14 1.72 2.62 7.76
C ASP A 14 2.49 3.54 6.80
N LYS A 15 3.82 3.35 6.74
CA LYS A 15 4.70 4.19 5.93
C LYS A 15 4.32 4.14 4.45
N SER A 16 4.02 2.96 3.92
CA SER A 16 3.66 2.79 2.52
C SER A 16 2.37 3.54 2.22
N TRP A 17 1.38 3.43 3.12
CA TRP A 17 0.11 4.13 3.00
C TRP A 17 0.29 5.65 2.99
N LEU A 18 1.06 6.20 3.92
CA LEU A 18 1.34 7.64 3.98
C LEU A 18 2.05 8.14 2.71
N LEU A 19 2.97 7.36 2.14
CA LEU A 19 3.62 7.70 0.88
C LEU A 19 2.63 7.71 -0.29
N ILE A 20 1.72 6.75 -0.37
CA ILE A 20 0.68 6.73 -1.41
C ILE A 20 -0.26 7.92 -1.25
N GLN A 21 -0.71 8.24 -0.03
CA GLN A 21 -1.54 9.40 0.24
C GLN A 21 -0.85 10.72 -0.15
N ALA A 22 0.42 10.87 0.21
CA ALA A 22 1.20 12.05 -0.15
C ALA A 22 1.31 12.20 -1.68
N LEU A 23 1.59 11.10 -2.38
CA LEU A 23 1.69 11.10 -3.83
C LEU A 23 0.36 11.49 -4.50
N THR A 24 -0.76 10.90 -4.09
CA THR A 24 -2.06 11.22 -4.70
C THR A 24 -2.54 12.63 -4.38
N ARG A 25 -2.22 13.15 -3.18
CA ARG A 25 -2.52 14.55 -2.84
C ARG A 25 -1.72 15.51 -3.70
N ARG A 26 -0.42 15.25 -3.88
CA ARG A 26 0.47 16.12 -4.67
C ARG A 26 0.15 16.08 -6.17
N ASP A 27 0.02 14.88 -6.73
CA ASP A 27 -0.03 14.72 -8.20
C ASP A 27 -1.45 14.76 -8.75
N LEU A 28 -2.46 14.39 -7.93
CA LEU A 28 -3.85 14.31 -8.37
C LEU A 28 -4.79 15.25 -7.60
N GLY A 29 -4.31 15.93 -6.55
CA GLY A 29 -5.17 16.71 -5.66
C GLY A 29 -6.19 15.86 -4.90
N VAL A 30 -5.95 14.55 -4.75
CA VAL A 30 -6.90 13.61 -4.13
C VAL A 30 -6.41 13.16 -2.76
N ASP A 31 -7.23 13.40 -1.75
CA ASP A 31 -7.15 12.71 -0.48
C ASP A 31 -7.86 11.36 -0.56
N LEU A 32 -7.08 10.28 -0.73
CA LEU A 32 -7.63 8.93 -0.80
C LEU A 32 -8.34 8.48 0.49
N SER A 33 -7.91 8.96 1.67
CA SER A 33 -8.63 8.60 2.91
C SER A 33 -10.01 9.25 3.00
N ALA A 34 -10.19 10.41 2.38
CA ALA A 34 -11.50 11.07 2.31
C ALA A 34 -12.35 10.60 1.13
N ALA A 35 -11.72 10.12 0.06
CA ALA A 35 -12.38 9.78 -1.20
C ALA A 35 -12.64 8.28 -1.41
N SER A 36 -12.29 7.41 -0.45
CA SER A 36 -12.35 5.95 -0.56
C SER A 36 -12.71 5.31 0.78
N ASP A 37 -13.26 4.09 0.77
CA ASP A 37 -13.47 3.29 1.98
C ASP A 37 -12.17 2.54 2.31
N ILE A 38 -11.53 2.87 3.43
CA ILE A 38 -10.23 2.31 3.81
C ILE A 38 -10.41 1.26 4.89
N VAL A 39 -9.96 0.04 4.62
CA VAL A 39 -9.96 -1.07 5.57
C VAL A 39 -8.53 -1.41 5.96
N PHE A 40 -8.22 -1.30 7.25
CA PHE A 40 -6.94 -1.70 7.81
C PHE A 40 -6.98 -3.14 8.33
N GLY A 41 -5.88 -3.87 8.23
CA GLY A 41 -5.83 -5.24 8.72
C GLY A 41 -4.47 -5.92 8.59
N ALA A 42 -4.39 -7.13 9.12
CA ALA A 42 -3.19 -7.95 8.99
C ALA A 42 -2.92 -8.28 7.50
N PRO A 43 -1.64 -8.32 7.07
CA PRO A 43 -1.26 -8.66 5.70
C PRO A 43 -1.94 -9.90 5.07
N PRO A 44 -2.05 -11.05 5.76
CA PRO A 44 -2.75 -12.22 5.20
C PRO A 44 -4.25 -11.96 5.06
N LEU A 45 -4.89 -11.31 6.03
CA LEU A 45 -6.33 -11.01 6.00
C LEU A 45 -6.69 -10.09 4.82
N ILE A 46 -5.88 -9.05 4.56
CA ILE A 46 -6.07 -8.15 3.43
C ILE A 46 -5.93 -8.91 2.09
N SER A 47 -5.00 -9.87 2.00
CA SER A 47 -4.85 -10.70 0.81
C SER A 47 -6.06 -11.60 0.57
N GLU A 48 -6.53 -12.30 1.59
CA GLU A 48 -7.70 -13.20 1.48
C GLU A 48 -8.96 -12.42 1.09
N LYS A 49 -9.22 -11.27 1.72
CA LYS A 49 -10.35 -10.40 1.38
C LYS A 49 -10.28 -9.88 -0.06
N ALA A 50 -9.07 -9.62 -0.57
CA ALA A 50 -8.90 -9.24 -1.97
C ALA A 50 -9.25 -10.39 -2.91
N ILE A 51 -8.75 -11.60 -2.65
CA ILE A 51 -9.04 -12.81 -3.44
C ILE A 51 -10.54 -13.11 -3.45
N GLN A 52 -11.22 -12.90 -2.33
CA GLN A 52 -12.68 -13.05 -2.20
C GLN A 52 -13.48 -11.97 -2.92
N GLY A 53 -12.84 -10.93 -3.47
CA GLY A 53 -13.50 -9.81 -4.14
C GLY A 53 -14.13 -8.79 -3.20
N GLU A 54 -13.81 -8.83 -1.90
CA GLU A 54 -14.33 -7.87 -0.92
C GLU A 54 -13.63 -6.50 -0.96
N LEU A 55 -12.49 -6.41 -1.66
CA LEU A 55 -11.66 -5.22 -1.79
C LEU A 55 -11.39 -4.93 -3.27
N ASP A 56 -11.57 -3.68 -3.69
CA ASP A 56 -11.29 -3.24 -5.06
C ASP A 56 -9.78 -3.09 -5.32
N ALA A 57 -9.01 -2.78 -4.29
CA ALA A 57 -7.56 -2.60 -4.36
C ALA A 57 -6.91 -2.90 -3.01
N VAL A 58 -5.63 -3.28 -3.04
CA VAL A 58 -4.85 -3.51 -1.82
C VAL A 58 -3.47 -2.88 -1.86
N LEU A 59 -3.04 -2.36 -0.71
CA LEU A 59 -1.67 -2.01 -0.41
C LEU A 59 -1.12 -3.02 0.60
N ASN A 60 -0.16 -3.83 0.17
CA ASN A 60 0.39 -4.92 0.97
C ASN A 60 1.91 -5.06 0.79
N PHE A 61 2.56 -5.92 1.57
CA PHE A 61 3.98 -6.17 1.46
C PHE A 61 4.32 -7.00 0.22
N TRP A 62 5.55 -6.85 -0.28
CA TRP A 62 5.98 -7.36 -1.58
C TRP A 62 5.67 -8.85 -1.79
N HIS A 63 5.85 -9.69 -0.77
CA HIS A 63 5.65 -11.13 -0.87
C HIS A 63 4.16 -11.53 -0.91
N PHE A 64 3.27 -10.72 -0.31
CA PHE A 64 1.83 -10.87 -0.48
C PHE A 64 1.40 -10.37 -1.86
N CYS A 65 1.88 -9.21 -2.31
CA CYS A 65 1.60 -8.69 -3.65
C CYS A 65 2.04 -9.66 -4.75
N ALA A 66 3.22 -10.28 -4.62
CA ALA A 66 3.70 -11.26 -5.59
C ALA A 66 2.76 -12.47 -5.72
N ARG A 67 2.21 -12.95 -4.60
CA ARG A 67 1.21 -14.04 -4.61
C ARG A 67 -0.11 -13.60 -5.22
N LEU A 68 -0.57 -12.38 -4.91
CA LEU A 68 -1.78 -11.82 -5.52
C LEU A 68 -1.61 -11.67 -7.04
N GLU A 69 -0.46 -11.19 -7.51
CA GLU A 69 -0.15 -11.11 -8.95
C GLU A 69 -0.21 -12.48 -9.63
N ALA A 70 0.32 -13.53 -8.99
CA ALA A 70 0.19 -14.89 -9.48
C ALA A 70 -1.27 -15.39 -9.54
N ASN A 71 -2.17 -14.80 -8.76
CA ASN A 71 -3.62 -15.05 -8.79
C ASN A 71 -4.38 -14.09 -9.74
N GLY A 72 -3.68 -13.38 -10.62
CA GLY A 72 -4.28 -12.54 -11.66
C GLY A 72 -4.51 -11.08 -11.26
N PHE A 73 -4.06 -10.65 -10.07
CA PHE A 73 -4.09 -9.23 -9.71
C PHE A 73 -3.05 -8.43 -10.49
N ARG A 74 -3.32 -7.15 -10.68
CA ARG A 74 -2.41 -6.21 -11.34
C ARG A 74 -1.80 -5.24 -10.34
N ARG A 75 -0.47 -5.07 -10.40
CA ARG A 75 0.23 -4.02 -9.66
C ARG A 75 -0.10 -2.63 -10.24
N LEU A 76 -0.55 -1.72 -9.38
CA LEU A 76 -0.84 -0.32 -9.75
C LEU A 76 0.39 0.57 -9.58
N ILE A 77 1.04 0.51 -8.43
CA ILE A 77 2.22 1.31 -8.09
C ILE A 77 3.04 0.60 -7.01
N GLY A 78 4.37 0.68 -7.09
CA GLY A 78 5.26 0.24 -6.02
C GLY A 78 5.56 1.37 -5.02
N VAL A 79 5.75 1.03 -3.74
CA VAL A 79 6.11 2.00 -2.70
C VAL A 79 7.44 2.71 -3.00
N ASN A 80 8.39 1.98 -3.61
CA ASN A 80 9.66 2.57 -4.05
C ASN A 80 9.45 3.60 -5.17
N ASP A 81 8.50 3.37 -6.06
CA ASP A 81 8.17 4.32 -7.14
C ASP A 81 7.51 5.56 -6.55
N ALA A 82 6.61 5.39 -5.59
CA ALA A 82 6.01 6.51 -4.85
C ALA A 82 7.07 7.33 -4.09
N ALA A 83 8.01 6.67 -3.41
CA ALA A 83 9.09 7.34 -2.70
C ALA A 83 10.00 8.14 -3.64
N LYS A 84 10.40 7.56 -4.78
CA LYS A 84 11.19 8.26 -5.81
C LYS A 84 10.42 9.43 -6.41
N ALA A 85 9.15 9.23 -6.73
CA ALA A 85 8.29 10.28 -7.23
C ALA A 85 8.18 11.44 -6.22
N LEU A 86 8.20 11.15 -4.92
CA LEU A 86 8.21 12.13 -3.83
C LEU A 86 9.58 12.76 -3.54
N GLY A 87 10.63 12.41 -4.30
CA GLY A 87 11.95 13.05 -4.21
C GLY A 87 13.02 12.25 -3.48
N ALA A 88 12.78 10.99 -3.12
CA ALA A 88 13.83 10.13 -2.56
C ALA A 88 14.92 9.84 -3.61
N LEU A 89 16.18 9.96 -3.20
CA LEU A 89 17.35 9.73 -4.04
C LEU A 89 18.06 8.44 -3.63
N GLY A 90 18.38 7.58 -4.61
CA GLY A 90 19.10 6.32 -4.38
C GLY A 90 18.23 5.16 -3.88
N PRO A 91 18.84 3.97 -3.64
CA PRO A 91 18.14 2.85 -3.03
C PRO A 91 17.75 3.20 -1.59
N VAL A 92 16.46 3.12 -1.28
CA VAL A 92 15.96 3.30 0.09
C VAL A 92 16.50 2.15 0.94
N SER A 93 17.39 2.46 1.88
CA SER A 93 17.90 1.46 2.81
C SER A 93 16.79 1.06 3.79
N ALA A 94 16.35 -0.19 3.70
CA ALA A 94 15.48 -0.79 4.72
C ALA A 94 16.36 -1.17 5.91
N LEU A 95 16.65 -0.21 6.79
CA LEU A 95 17.39 -0.44 8.02
C LEU A 95 16.47 -1.11 9.05
N GLY A 96 16.93 -2.22 9.61
CA GLY A 96 16.34 -2.86 10.79
C GLY A 96 17.34 -2.81 11.94
N TYR A 97 16.85 -2.60 13.15
CA TYR A 97 17.66 -2.70 14.37
C TYR A 97 17.39 -4.04 15.03
N VAL A 98 18.45 -4.77 15.36
CA VAL A 98 18.38 -5.95 16.22
C VAL A 98 18.94 -5.53 17.58
N PHE A 99 18.11 -5.63 18.60
CA PHE A 99 18.52 -5.42 19.98
C PHE A 99 18.74 -6.79 20.62
N HIS A 100 19.85 -6.91 21.34
CA HIS A 100 20.09 -7.98 22.30
C HIS A 100 20.06 -7.35 23.70
N ASP A 101 19.73 -8.14 24.72
CA ASP A 101 19.81 -7.71 26.12
C ASP A 101 21.27 -7.42 26.53
#